data_AF-A0A5S3PQU5-F1
#
_entry.id   AF-A0A5S3PQU5-F1
#
_cell.length_a   1.000
_cell.length_b   1.000
_cell.length_c   1.000
_cell.angle_alpha   90.00
_cell.angle_beta   90.00
_cell.angle_gamma   90.00
#
_symmetry.space_group_name_H-M   'P 1'
#
loop_
_entity.id
_entity.type
_entity.pdbx_description
1 polymer ?
#
loop_
_entity_poly.entity_id
_entity_poly.type
_entity_poly.pdbx_seq_one_letter_code
_entity_poly.pdbx_strand_id
1 'polypeptide(L)'
;MSTNKKILKIPLRISLAILLSGIMGKLFEWPYTSKILLSGFATLGILYTIRFFVKSEKHFLDYIKLVLVSFWSLYGVFTVLKFPYTLFFLTMTSIAFVLWFIMEGTAYFLDEDRRAQNTLYHILWNCALVLGTLSVISGSLLKILNWDYSLHLLSLGITMIAAYILKDVFVPETPKEDEHNHEEYQL
;
A
#
# COMPACT_ATOMS: atom_id res chain seq x y z
N MET A 1 0.21 17.37 -25.64
CA MET A 1 1.30 16.86 -24.77
C MET A 1 0.68 16.56 -23.40
N SER A 2 0.08 15.39 -23.21
CA SER A 2 -0.78 15.09 -22.04
C SER A 2 -0.77 13.61 -21.61
N THR A 3 0.31 12.87 -21.90
CA THR A 3 0.37 11.42 -21.61
C THR A 3 0.85 11.09 -20.18
N ASN A 4 1.30 12.07 -19.39
CA ASN A 4 2.01 11.82 -18.13
C ASN A 4 1.15 11.47 -16.91
N LYS A 5 -0.20 11.52 -16.97
CA LYS A 5 -1.02 11.51 -15.75
C LYS A 5 -1.21 10.13 -15.08
N LYS A 6 -0.93 9.00 -15.75
CA LYS A 6 -1.23 7.64 -15.22
C LYS A 6 -0.15 6.56 -15.39
N ILE A 7 1.05 6.88 -15.89
CA ILE A 7 2.03 5.87 -16.36
C ILE A 7 2.60 4.96 -15.24
N LEU A 8 2.62 5.41 -13.97
CA LEU A 8 3.25 4.64 -12.88
C LEU A 8 2.27 4.00 -11.87
N LYS A 9 0.95 4.02 -12.11
CA LYS A 9 -0.02 3.38 -11.18
C LYS A 9 0.09 1.86 -11.22
N ILE A 10 0.18 1.27 -12.40
CA ILE A 10 0.21 -0.20 -12.60
C ILE A 10 1.54 -0.82 -12.13
N PRO A 11 2.73 -0.29 -12.50
CA PRO A 11 4.01 -0.84 -12.03
C PRO A 11 4.16 -0.84 -10.50
N LEU A 12 3.62 0.18 -9.85
CA LEU A 12 3.64 0.30 -8.39
C LEU A 12 2.79 -0.79 -7.71
N ARG A 13 1.61 -1.08 -8.26
CA ARG A 13 0.71 -2.15 -7.78
C ARG A 13 1.35 -3.53 -7.95
N ILE A 14 1.98 -3.78 -9.09
CA ILE A 14 2.72 -5.03 -9.34
C ILE A 14 3.86 -5.18 -8.32
N SER A 15 4.61 -4.10 -8.06
CA SER A 15 5.70 -4.10 -7.07
C SER A 15 5.17 -4.42 -5.66
N LEU A 16 4.02 -3.87 -5.30
CA LEU A 16 3.37 -4.14 -4.02
C LEU A 16 2.90 -5.60 -3.93
N ALA A 17 2.36 -6.17 -5.01
CA ALA A 17 1.97 -7.58 -5.06
C ALA A 17 3.18 -8.52 -4.91
N ILE A 18 4.29 -8.24 -5.61
CA ILE A 18 5.55 -8.99 -5.46
C ILE A 18 6.05 -8.95 -4.02
N LEU A 19 5.97 -7.77 -3.38
CA LEU A 19 6.37 -7.59 -1.99
C LEU A 19 5.49 -8.40 -1.04
N LEU A 20 4.16 -8.40 -1.23
CA LEU A 20 3.24 -9.23 -0.45
C LEU A 20 3.52 -10.73 -0.64
N SER A 21 3.80 -11.18 -1.86
CA SER A 21 4.23 -12.55 -2.13
C SER A 21 5.55 -12.88 -1.43
N GLY A 22 6.50 -11.94 -1.38
CA GLY A 22 7.74 -12.07 -0.62
C GLY A 22 7.51 -12.20 0.89
N ILE A 23 6.60 -11.41 1.46
CA ILE A 23 6.21 -11.51 2.88
C ILE A 23 5.60 -12.89 3.16
N MET A 24 4.74 -13.37 2.27
CA MET A 24 4.14 -14.70 2.38
C MET A 24 5.20 -15.80 2.28
N GLY A 25 6.15 -15.69 1.35
CA GLY A 25 7.31 -16.59 1.25
C GLY A 25 8.14 -16.61 2.54
N LYS A 26 8.31 -15.47 3.21
CA LYS A 26 8.98 -15.38 4.52
C LYS A 26 8.23 -16.17 5.59
N LEU A 27 6.90 -16.12 5.56
CA LEU A 27 6.05 -16.83 6.50
C LEU A 27 6.13 -18.35 6.34
N PHE A 28 6.30 -18.82 5.10
CA PHE A 28 6.51 -20.23 4.76
C PHE A 28 7.99 -20.66 4.73
N GLU A 29 8.92 -19.82 5.19
CA GLU A 29 10.37 -20.10 5.23
C GLU A 29 10.99 -20.44 3.86
N TRP A 30 10.50 -19.86 2.77
CA TRP A 30 10.98 -20.15 1.42
C TRP A 30 12.41 -19.59 1.20
N PRO A 31 13.35 -20.29 0.54
CA PRO A 31 14.77 -19.93 0.56
C PRO A 31 15.10 -18.67 -0.26
N TYR A 32 14.26 -18.31 -1.24
CA TYR A 32 14.46 -17.14 -2.10
C TYR A 32 13.79 -15.85 -1.57
N THR A 33 13.13 -15.94 -0.41
CA THR A 33 12.39 -14.84 0.21
C THR A 33 13.19 -13.54 0.30
N SER A 34 14.43 -13.59 0.79
CA SER A 34 15.25 -12.39 0.97
C SER A 34 15.50 -11.67 -0.34
N LYS A 35 15.70 -12.40 -1.44
CA LYS A 35 15.93 -11.81 -2.77
C LYS A 35 14.65 -11.15 -3.30
N ILE A 36 13.50 -11.80 -3.13
CA ILE A 36 12.19 -11.28 -3.56
C ILE A 36 11.80 -10.04 -2.77
N LEU A 37 12.01 -10.04 -1.45
CA LEU A 37 11.73 -8.88 -0.61
C LEU A 37 12.65 -7.70 -0.97
N LEU A 38 13.95 -7.95 -1.17
CA LEU A 38 14.90 -6.91 -1.54
C LEU A 38 14.55 -6.26 -2.87
N SER A 39 14.23 -7.06 -3.91
CA SER A 39 13.82 -6.53 -5.21
C SER A 39 12.48 -5.79 -5.12
N GLY A 40 11.51 -6.32 -4.37
CA GLY A 40 10.21 -5.69 -4.14
C GLY A 40 10.33 -4.32 -3.47
N PHE A 41 11.03 -4.24 -2.34
CA PHE A 41 11.22 -2.98 -1.63
C PHE A 41 12.02 -1.97 -2.46
N ALA A 42 13.12 -2.38 -3.10
CA ALA A 42 13.92 -1.50 -3.95
C ALA A 42 13.11 -0.94 -5.12
N THR A 43 12.38 -1.80 -5.83
CA THR A 43 11.54 -1.39 -6.97
C THR A 43 10.42 -0.45 -6.52
N LEU A 44 9.76 -0.75 -5.40
CA LEU A 44 8.72 0.11 -4.84
C LEU A 44 9.25 1.52 -4.52
N GLY A 45 10.40 1.61 -3.84
CA GLY A 45 11.02 2.89 -3.46
C GLY A 45 11.42 3.72 -4.68
N ILE A 46 12.06 3.10 -5.68
CA ILE A 46 12.48 3.76 -6.91
C ILE A 46 11.26 4.26 -7.70
N LEU A 47 10.27 3.39 -7.95
CA LEU A 47 9.07 3.75 -8.72
C LEU A 47 8.27 4.87 -8.05
N TYR A 48 8.14 4.81 -6.71
CA TYR A 48 7.41 5.85 -5.99
C TYR A 48 8.14 7.19 -6.05
N THR A 49 9.47 7.17 -5.91
CA THR A 49 10.30 8.38 -6.01
C THR A 49 10.19 9.01 -7.40
N ILE A 50 10.31 8.22 -8.46
CA ILE A 50 10.13 8.70 -9.85
C ILE A 50 8.73 9.31 -10.02
N ARG A 51 7.69 8.62 -9.53
CA ARG A 51 6.31 9.11 -9.60
C ARG A 51 6.15 10.48 -8.90
N PHE A 52 6.79 10.68 -7.77
CA PHE A 52 6.75 11.94 -7.04
C PHE A 52 7.45 13.06 -7.81
N PHE A 53 8.58 12.80 -8.45
CA PHE A 53 9.31 13.81 -9.25
C PHE A 53 8.59 14.20 -10.54
N VAL A 54 7.88 13.26 -11.17
CA VAL A 54 7.09 13.51 -12.39
C VAL A 54 5.82 14.34 -12.09
N LYS A 55 5.38 14.40 -10.84
CA LYS A 55 4.18 15.17 -10.45
C LYS A 55 4.50 16.66 -10.45
N SER A 56 3.76 17.43 -11.27
CA SER A 56 3.95 18.89 -11.40
C SER A 56 3.49 19.68 -10.17
N GLU A 57 2.36 19.30 -9.58
CA GLU A 57 1.81 19.94 -8.38
C GLU A 57 1.98 19.03 -7.16
N LYS A 58 2.64 19.55 -6.13
CA LYS A 58 2.99 18.80 -4.94
C LYS A 58 2.30 19.43 -3.74
N HIS A 59 1.34 18.72 -3.18
CA HIS A 59 0.69 19.10 -1.93
C HIS A 59 1.47 18.53 -0.74
N PHE A 60 1.23 19.08 0.45
CA PHE A 60 1.87 18.62 1.69
C PHE A 60 1.67 17.11 1.92
N LEU A 61 0.48 16.58 1.63
CA LEU A 61 0.17 15.16 1.70
C LEU A 61 1.05 14.29 0.78
N ASP A 62 1.48 14.81 -0.37
CA ASP A 62 2.36 14.06 -1.27
C ASP A 62 3.76 13.88 -0.67
N TYR A 63 4.26 14.87 0.06
CA TYR A 63 5.54 14.78 0.77
C TYR A 63 5.47 13.78 1.92
N ILE A 64 4.39 13.78 2.70
CA ILE A 64 4.19 12.77 3.76
C ILE A 64 4.17 11.37 3.15
N LYS A 65 3.42 11.15 2.07
CA LYS A 65 3.35 9.84 1.40
C LYS A 65 4.71 9.42 0.82
N LEU A 66 5.50 10.35 0.29
CA LEU A 66 6.87 10.07 -0.14
C LEU A 66 7.75 9.62 1.02
N VAL A 67 7.75 10.35 2.13
CA VAL A 67 8.50 9.95 3.34
C VAL A 67 8.04 8.58 3.81
N LEU A 68 6.73 8.35 3.88
CA LEU A 68 6.16 7.07 4.30
C LEU A 68 6.67 5.91 3.44
N VAL A 69 6.52 6.01 2.11
CA VAL A 69 6.89 4.91 1.19
C VAL A 69 8.41 4.74 1.11
N SER A 70 9.19 5.81 1.06
CA SER A 70 10.64 5.74 0.96
C SER A 70 11.28 5.20 2.24
N PHE A 71 10.87 5.68 3.42
CA PHE A 71 11.39 5.15 4.68
C PHE A 71 10.93 3.72 4.93
N TRP A 72 9.70 3.35 4.56
CA TRP A 72 9.24 1.97 4.67
C TRP A 72 10.01 1.03 3.74
N SER A 73 10.29 1.47 2.51
CA SER A 73 11.13 0.74 1.57
C SER A 73 12.55 0.55 2.10
N LEU A 74 13.18 1.61 2.60
CA LEU A 74 14.52 1.54 3.19
C LEU A 74 14.55 0.65 4.44
N TYR A 75 13.56 0.77 5.32
CA TYR A 75 13.39 -0.13 6.46
C TYR A 75 13.35 -1.60 6.01
N GLY A 76 12.55 -1.91 4.98
CA GLY A 76 12.45 -3.26 4.42
C GLY A 76 13.78 -3.79 3.88
N VAL A 77 14.48 -2.99 3.05
CA VAL A 77 15.80 -3.34 2.50
C VAL A 77 16.81 -3.58 3.62
N PHE A 78 16.93 -2.65 4.56
CA PHE A 78 17.89 -2.75 5.66
C PHE A 78 17.59 -3.89 6.62
N THR A 79 16.31 -4.22 6.83
CA THR A 79 15.91 -5.38 7.62
C THR A 79 16.35 -6.68 6.95
N VAL A 80 16.18 -6.80 5.63
CA VAL A 80 16.64 -7.98 4.87
C VAL A 80 18.16 -8.10 4.90
N LEU A 81 18.88 -6.97 4.81
CA LEU A 81 20.33 -6.90 4.89
C LEU A 81 20.90 -7.02 6.32
N LYS A 82 20.04 -7.16 7.34
CA LYS A 82 20.42 -7.23 8.77
C LYS A 82 21.23 -6.02 9.25
N PHE A 83 20.89 -4.82 8.78
CA PHE A 83 21.55 -3.59 9.19
C PHE A 83 21.11 -3.17 10.62
N PRO A 84 22.00 -2.62 11.46
CA PRO A 84 21.70 -2.36 12.87
C PRO A 84 20.78 -1.15 13.14
N TYR A 85 20.71 -0.17 12.23
CA TYR A 85 19.95 1.07 12.42
C TYR A 85 18.50 1.01 11.89
N THR A 86 17.91 -0.18 11.76
CA THR A 86 16.54 -0.36 11.23
C THR A 86 15.47 0.30 12.08
N LEU A 87 15.69 0.42 13.40
CA LEU A 87 14.76 1.10 14.32
C LEU A 87 14.52 2.56 13.93
N PHE A 88 15.56 3.29 13.49
CA PHE A 88 15.41 4.68 13.06
C PHE A 88 14.43 4.80 11.88
N PHE A 89 14.57 3.94 10.88
CA PHE A 89 13.68 3.93 9.72
C PHE A 89 12.26 3.55 10.11
N LEU A 90 12.10 2.56 11.00
CA LEU A 90 10.80 2.16 11.53
C LEU A 90 10.09 3.31 12.23
N THR A 91 10.79 4.02 13.14
CA THR A 91 10.22 5.16 13.86
C THR A 91 9.78 6.27 12.92
N MET A 92 10.62 6.62 11.93
CA MET A 92 10.26 7.63 10.92
C MET A 92 9.04 7.21 10.09
N THR A 93 8.97 5.95 9.66
CA THR A 93 7.80 5.40 8.98
C THR A 93 6.54 5.50 9.85
N SER A 94 6.63 5.15 11.15
CA SER A 94 5.50 5.23 12.08
C SER A 94 4.99 6.66 12.26
N ILE A 95 5.89 7.64 12.40
CA ILE A 95 5.51 9.05 12.52
C ILE A 95 4.81 9.52 11.24
N ALA A 96 5.38 9.22 10.07
CA ALA A 96 4.79 9.57 8.78
C ALA A 96 3.42 8.89 8.59
N PHE A 97 3.26 7.65 9.06
CA PHE A 97 2.00 6.92 8.99
C PHE A 97 0.91 7.60 9.83
N VAL A 98 1.22 8.00 11.06
CA VAL A 98 0.28 8.72 11.93
C VAL A 98 -0.12 10.07 11.34
N LEU A 99 0.84 10.85 10.84
CA LEU A 99 0.56 12.14 10.19
C LEU A 99 -0.33 11.97 8.96
N TRP A 100 -0.01 11.00 8.10
CA TRP A 100 -0.83 10.68 6.94
C TRP A 100 -2.23 10.24 7.35
N PHE A 101 -2.33 9.36 8.34
CA PHE A 101 -3.59 8.83 8.82
C PHE A 101 -4.50 9.91 9.41
N ILE A 102 -3.95 10.85 10.19
CA ILE A 102 -4.73 11.97 10.73
C ILE A 102 -5.26 12.82 9.58
N MET A 103 -4.40 13.25 8.65
CA MET A 103 -4.81 14.20 7.60
C MET A 103 -5.76 13.58 6.56
N GLU A 104 -5.49 12.35 6.12
CA GLU A 104 -6.35 11.65 5.16
C GLU A 104 -7.59 11.07 5.83
N GLY A 105 -7.45 10.57 7.07
CA GLY A 105 -8.56 10.03 7.85
C GLY A 105 -9.59 11.09 8.19
N THR A 106 -9.16 12.30 8.61
CA THR A 106 -10.12 13.39 8.85
C THR A 106 -10.83 13.81 7.57
N ALA A 107 -10.14 13.81 6.43
CA ALA A 107 -10.78 14.12 5.14
C ALA A 107 -11.81 13.06 4.75
N TYR A 108 -11.51 11.77 4.97
CA TYR A 108 -12.42 10.67 4.66
C TYR A 108 -13.71 10.68 5.51
N PHE A 109 -13.62 11.05 6.79
CA PHE A 109 -14.78 11.17 7.68
C PHE A 109 -15.59 12.46 7.51
N LEU A 110 -15.00 13.51 6.91
CA LEU A 110 -15.69 14.77 6.65
C LEU A 110 -16.42 14.78 5.29
N ASP A 111 -16.08 13.87 4.37
CA ASP A 111 -16.59 13.84 2.99
C ASP A 111 -17.63 12.71 2.75
N GLU A 112 -18.33 12.32 3.81
CA GLU A 112 -19.19 11.11 3.88
C GLU A 112 -20.45 11.16 2.99
N ASP A 113 -20.72 12.28 2.30
CA ASP A 113 -21.95 12.48 1.54
C ASP A 113 -21.87 12.19 0.02
N ARG A 114 -20.73 11.76 -0.54
CA ARG A 114 -20.64 11.57 -2.00
C ARG A 114 -19.95 10.28 -2.44
N ARG A 115 -20.76 9.21 -2.52
CA ARG A 115 -20.90 8.30 -3.69
C ARG A 115 -21.23 6.86 -3.27
N ALA A 116 -22.49 6.63 -2.93
CA ALA A 116 -23.08 5.29 -3.05
C ALA A 116 -23.40 4.97 -4.52
N GLN A 117 -22.37 4.83 -5.37
CA GLN A 117 -22.55 4.09 -6.64
C GLN A 117 -22.49 2.60 -6.32
N ASN A 118 -23.59 2.10 -5.75
CA ASN A 118 -23.75 0.70 -5.34
C ASN A 118 -23.86 -0.21 -6.57
N THR A 119 -22.71 -0.66 -7.05
CA THR A 119 -22.62 -1.91 -7.81
C THR A 119 -22.12 -2.99 -6.85
N LEU A 120 -22.81 -4.14 -6.77
CA LEU A 120 -22.45 -5.26 -5.88
C LEU A 120 -20.95 -5.65 -5.98
N TYR A 121 -20.36 -5.49 -7.16
CA TYR A 121 -18.93 -5.67 -7.41
C TYR A 121 -18.03 -4.78 -6.52
N HIS A 122 -18.33 -3.47 -6.41
CA HIS A 122 -17.55 -2.55 -5.58
C HIS A 122 -17.67 -2.87 -4.09
N ILE A 123 -18.87 -3.23 -3.63
CA ILE A 123 -19.11 -3.63 -2.23
C ILE A 123 -18.32 -4.89 -1.89
N LEU A 124 -18.34 -5.91 -2.76
CA LEU A 124 -17.64 -7.16 -2.52
C LEU A 124 -16.12 -6.96 -2.37
N TRP A 125 -15.52 -6.14 -3.23
CA TRP A 125 -14.09 -5.85 -3.14
C TRP A 125 -13.73 -4.99 -1.93
N ASN A 126 -14.57 -4.03 -1.55
CA ASN A 126 -14.35 -3.26 -0.32
C ASN A 126 -14.45 -4.15 0.93
N CYS A 127 -15.45 -5.03 0.99
CA CYS A 127 -15.54 -6.04 2.04
C CYS A 127 -14.31 -6.94 2.07
N ALA A 128 -13.81 -7.38 0.91
CA ALA A 128 -12.59 -8.19 0.82
C ALA A 128 -11.36 -7.43 1.36
N LEU A 129 -11.22 -6.14 1.07
CA LEU A 129 -10.12 -5.34 1.63
C LEU A 129 -10.22 -5.19 3.16
N VAL A 130 -11.43 -4.91 3.68
CA VAL A 130 -11.65 -4.77 5.13
C VAL A 130 -11.39 -6.09 5.85
N LEU A 131 -11.95 -7.20 5.36
CA LEU A 131 -11.70 -8.53 5.92
C LEU A 131 -10.23 -8.92 5.83
N GLY A 132 -9.58 -8.64 4.70
CA GLY A 132 -8.16 -8.92 4.51
C GLY A 132 -7.28 -8.17 5.51
N THR A 133 -7.50 -6.86 5.68
CA THR A 133 -6.76 -6.04 6.65
C THR A 133 -7.00 -6.48 8.09
N LEU A 134 -8.24 -6.77 8.47
CA LEU A 134 -8.58 -7.26 9.80
C LEU A 134 -7.97 -8.65 10.08
N SER A 135 -7.91 -9.51 9.06
CA SER A 135 -7.25 -10.82 9.11
C SER A 135 -5.73 -10.70 9.31
N VAL A 136 -5.06 -9.74 8.66
CA VAL A 136 -3.63 -9.47 8.88
C VAL A 136 -3.37 -8.96 10.29
N ILE A 137 -4.18 -8.02 10.79
CA ILE A 137 -4.03 -7.48 12.15
C ILE A 137 -4.24 -8.60 13.17
N SER A 138 -5.35 -9.34 13.07
CA SER A 138 -5.68 -10.44 13.97
C SER A 138 -4.63 -11.54 13.90
N GLY A 139 -4.22 -11.95 12.70
CA GLY A 139 -3.20 -12.99 12.53
C GLY A 139 -1.84 -12.58 13.08
N SER A 140 -1.48 -11.29 12.99
CA SER A 140 -0.26 -10.73 13.60
C SER A 140 -0.33 -10.77 15.12
N LEU A 141 -1.47 -10.40 15.70
CA LEU A 141 -1.70 -10.52 17.15
C LEU A 141 -1.59 -11.99 17.59
N LEU A 142 -2.27 -12.90 16.90
CA LEU A 142 -2.19 -14.34 17.20
C LEU A 142 -0.77 -14.89 17.10
N LYS A 143 0.06 -14.35 16.21
CA LYS A 143 1.48 -14.71 16.11
C LYS A 143 2.24 -14.36 17.38
N ILE A 144 1.98 -13.16 17.92
CA ILE A 144 2.57 -12.69 19.17
C ILE A 144 2.11 -13.55 20.34
N LEU A 145 0.84 -13.99 20.32
CA LEU A 145 0.30 -14.93 21.30
C LEU A 145 0.73 -16.39 21.07
N ASN A 146 1.54 -16.68 20.05
CA ASN A 146 2.00 -18.03 19.66
C ASN A 146 0.84 -19.03 19.42
N TRP A 147 -0.26 -18.57 18.82
CA TRP A 147 -1.40 -19.44 18.52
C TRP A 147 -1.26 -20.11 17.15
N ASP A 148 -1.60 -21.41 17.06
CA ASP A 148 -1.32 -22.25 15.88
C ASP A 148 -1.99 -21.73 14.59
N TYR A 149 -3.19 -21.15 14.70
CA TYR A 149 -3.93 -20.62 13.55
C TYR A 149 -3.40 -19.26 13.03
N SER A 150 -2.41 -18.67 13.69
CA SER A 150 -1.83 -17.38 13.29
C SER A 150 -1.38 -17.37 11.83
N LEU A 151 -0.66 -18.43 11.43
CA LEU A 151 -0.06 -18.50 10.11
C LEU A 151 -1.12 -18.56 9.01
N HIS A 152 -2.17 -19.37 9.21
CA HIS A 152 -3.28 -19.50 8.27
C HIS A 152 -4.04 -18.18 8.12
N LEU A 153 -4.33 -17.50 9.23
CA LEU A 153 -5.07 -16.23 9.21
C LEU A 153 -4.25 -15.09 8.57
N LEU A 154 -2.95 -15.04 8.85
CA LEU A 154 -2.01 -14.11 8.19
C LEU A 154 -1.95 -14.36 6.68
N SER A 155 -1.78 -15.62 6.27
CA SER A 155 -1.68 -16.00 4.86
C SER A 155 -2.97 -15.65 4.10
N LEU A 156 -4.14 -15.91 4.69
CA LEU A 156 -5.43 -15.56 4.10
C LEU A 156 -5.56 -14.05 3.93
N GLY A 157 -5.22 -13.28 4.98
CA GLY A 157 -5.29 -11.81 4.94
C GLY A 157 -4.39 -11.20 3.86
N ILE A 158 -3.12 -11.64 3.79
CA ILE A 158 -2.16 -11.20 2.77
C ILE A 158 -2.67 -11.53 1.36
N THR A 159 -3.20 -12.74 1.17
CA THR A 159 -3.73 -13.19 -0.13
C THR A 159 -4.92 -12.33 -0.57
N MET A 160 -5.84 -12.03 0.36
CA MET A 160 -7.03 -11.22 0.07
C MET A 160 -6.65 -9.78 -0.33
N ILE A 161 -5.68 -9.17 0.38
CA ILE A 161 -5.15 -7.84 0.05
C ILE A 161 -4.43 -7.86 -1.30
N ALA A 162 -3.60 -8.88 -1.57
CA ALA A 162 -2.91 -9.02 -2.85
C ALA A 162 -3.90 -9.15 -4.02
N ALA A 163 -4.96 -9.95 -3.85
CA ALA A 163 -6.02 -10.09 -4.84
C ALA A 163 -6.74 -8.75 -5.09
N TYR A 164 -7.04 -7.98 -4.04
CA TYR A 164 -7.63 -6.65 -4.17
C TYR A 164 -6.73 -5.69 -4.96
N ILE A 165 -5.42 -5.66 -4.67
CA ILE A 165 -4.47 -4.78 -5.38
C ILE A 165 -4.37 -5.14 -6.87
N LEU A 166 -4.39 -6.44 -7.18
CA LEU A 166 -4.25 -6.98 -8.53
C LEU A 166 -5.53 -6.87 -9.36
N LYS A 167 -6.72 -6.78 -8.75
CA LYS A 167 -7.99 -6.70 -9.51
C LYS A 167 -7.98 -5.58 -10.56
N ASP A 168 -7.41 -4.43 -10.23
CA ASP A 168 -7.36 -3.26 -11.11
C ASP A 168 -6.21 -3.35 -12.14
N VAL A 169 -5.30 -4.32 -11.99
CA VAL A 169 -4.28 -4.64 -13.00
C VAL A 169 -4.92 -5.46 -14.12
N PHE A 170 -5.84 -6.37 -13.78
CA PHE A 170 -6.49 -7.26 -14.74
C PHE A 170 -7.80 -6.70 -15.31
N VAL A 171 -8.51 -5.87 -14.55
CA VAL A 171 -9.71 -5.17 -15.00
C VAL A 171 -9.42 -3.67 -14.93
N PRO A 172 -8.87 -3.06 -16.00
CA PRO A 172 -8.69 -1.62 -16.02
C PRO A 172 -10.07 -0.98 -15.90
N GLU A 173 -10.25 -0.11 -14.88
CA GLU A 173 -11.42 0.74 -14.81
C GLU A 173 -11.51 1.50 -16.14
N THR A 174 -12.63 1.37 -16.85
CA THR A 174 -12.92 2.25 -17.98
C THR A 174 -12.81 3.68 -17.48
N PRO A 175 -12.15 4.59 -18.22
CA PRO A 175 -12.01 5.97 -17.76
C PRO A 175 -13.41 6.53 -17.55
N LYS A 176 -13.82 6.75 -16.30
CA LYS A 176 -14.97 7.60 -16.02
C LYS A 176 -14.57 9.00 -16.49
N GLU A 177 -15.37 9.55 -17.40
CA GLU A 177 -15.20 10.85 -18.04
C GLU A 177 -15.36 12.04 -17.07
N ASP A 178 -15.44 11.78 -15.76
CA ASP A 178 -15.70 12.77 -14.71
C ASP A 178 -14.44 13.21 -13.92
N GLU A 179 -13.22 13.00 -14.45
CA GLU A 179 -11.97 13.56 -13.89
C GLU A 179 -11.63 14.97 -14.47
N HIS A 180 -12.63 15.70 -14.98
CA HIS A 180 -12.57 17.14 -15.25
C HIS A 180 -13.36 17.87 -14.16
N ASN A 181 -12.78 18.90 -13.56
CA ASN A 181 -13.34 19.81 -12.54
C ASN A 181 -13.29 19.35 -11.07
N HIS A 182 -12.11 19.22 -10.49
CA HIS A 182 -11.87 19.62 -9.08
C HIS A 182 -10.45 20.24 -8.94
N GLU A 183 -10.12 21.12 -9.89
CA GLU A 183 -9.48 22.39 -9.51
C GLU A 183 -10.61 23.24 -8.90
N GLU A 184 -10.36 23.97 -7.81
CA GLU A 184 -11.35 24.59 -6.88
C GLU A 184 -11.86 23.57 -5.84
N TYR A 185 -11.52 23.65 -4.56
CA TYR A 185 -11.58 24.77 -3.61
C TYR A 185 -10.31 24.75 -2.74
N GLN A 186 -9.46 25.78 -2.63
CA GLN A 186 -9.66 27.08 -1.97
C GLN A 186 -10.45 27.02 -0.65
N LEU A 187 -9.74 26.73 0.44
CA LEU A 187 -9.45 27.66 1.54
C LEU A 187 -8.33 27.11 2.43
#